data_AF-A0A3N7HND8-F1
#
_entry.id   AF-A0A3N7HND8-F1
#
_cell.length_a   1.000
_cell.length_b   1.000
_cell.length_c   1.000
_cell.angle_alpha   90.00
_cell.angle_beta   90.00
_cell.angle_gamma   90.00
#
_symmetry.space_group_name_H-M   'P 1'
#
loop_
_entity.id
_entity.type
_entity.pdbx_description
1 polymer ?
#
loop_
_entity_poly.entity_id
_entity_poly.type
_entity_poly.pdbx_seq_one_letter_code
_entity_poly.pdbx_strand_id
1 'polypeptide(L)'
;METPANIETHPIHPMLAAMPFGLWLMSLMCDVAHATGSPNSHWPVLALYTMAAGLAMALVVAGPGLVDMLLLKGGLHCTALIHAGINLMVVALYFVNLWLRTGDGDPGLTLLLSVLGIALLLVSGWLDGKMADVPEPAPVDKERHLRA
;
A
#
# COMPACT_ATOMS: atom_id res chain seq x y z
N MET A 1 -6.57 -15.95 3.25
CA MET A 1 -7.16 -15.25 4.41
C MET A 1 -8.52 -14.70 4.01
N GLU A 2 -9.60 -15.13 4.66
CA GLU A 2 -10.84 -14.37 4.59
C GLU A 2 -10.65 -13.13 5.47
N THR A 3 -10.63 -11.94 4.86
CA THR A 3 -10.67 -10.70 5.64
C THR A 3 -12.12 -10.35 5.95
N PRO A 4 -12.40 -9.70 7.10
CA PRO A 4 -13.76 -9.31 7.48
C PRO A 4 -14.45 -8.43 6.43
N ALA A 5 -13.70 -7.58 5.73
CA ALA A 5 -14.19 -6.83 4.59
C ALA A 5 -13.98 -7.65 3.29
N ASN A 6 -14.97 -8.48 2.94
CA ASN A 6 -14.96 -9.28 1.71
C ASN A 6 -16.22 -9.05 0.85
N ILE A 7 -16.08 -9.30 -0.46
CA ILE A 7 -17.20 -9.49 -1.39
C ILE A 7 -17.06 -10.90 -1.94
N GLU A 8 -18.03 -11.79 -1.65
CA GLU A 8 -18.09 -13.14 -2.20
C GLU A 8 -16.73 -13.88 -2.14
N THR A 9 -16.06 -13.89 -0.98
CA THR A 9 -14.73 -14.50 -0.71
C THR A 9 -13.49 -13.73 -1.19
N HIS A 10 -13.65 -12.57 -1.83
CA HIS A 10 -12.53 -11.72 -2.22
C HIS A 10 -12.27 -10.61 -1.20
N PRO A 11 -11.09 -10.59 -0.55
CA PRO A 11 -10.67 -9.51 0.34
C PRO A 11 -10.69 -8.16 -0.37
N ILE A 12 -11.50 -7.21 0.11
CA ILE A 12 -11.64 -5.89 -0.52
C ILE A 12 -10.34 -5.09 -0.40
N HIS A 13 -9.67 -5.17 0.76
CA HIS A 13 -8.48 -4.38 1.03
C HIS A 13 -7.32 -4.68 0.04
N PRO A 14 -6.91 -5.94 -0.20
CA PRO A 14 -5.91 -6.28 -1.22
C PRO A 14 -6.29 -5.85 -2.65
N MET A 15 -7.57 -5.99 -3.02
CA MET A 15 -8.04 -5.58 -4.36
C MET A 15 -7.86 -4.08 -4.57
N LEU A 16 -8.22 -3.27 -3.56
CA LEU A 16 -8.09 -1.83 -3.65
C LEU A 16 -6.64 -1.35 -3.44
N ALA A 17 -5.83 -2.06 -2.64
CA ALA A 17 -4.45 -1.69 -2.34
C ALA A 17 -3.50 -1.76 -3.56
N ALA A 18 -3.84 -2.54 -4.59
CA ALA A 18 -3.09 -2.55 -5.86
C ALA A 18 -3.16 -1.20 -6.60
N MET A 19 -4.26 -0.45 -6.44
CA MET A 19 -4.49 0.82 -7.14
C MET A 19 -3.49 1.93 -6.74
N PRO A 20 -3.31 2.29 -5.44
CA PRO A 20 -2.33 3.30 -5.06
C PRO A 20 -0.91 2.89 -5.44
N PHE A 21 -0.56 1.60 -5.34
CA PHE A 21 0.75 1.10 -5.77
C PHE A 21 0.99 1.36 -7.27
N GLY A 22 0.06 0.96 -8.13
CA GLY A 22 0.18 1.15 -9.58
C GLY A 22 0.26 2.63 -9.97
N LEU A 23 -0.53 3.48 -9.32
CA LEU A 23 -0.54 4.92 -9.57
C LEU A 23 0.78 5.60 -9.17
N TRP A 24 1.31 5.26 -8.00
CA TRP A 24 2.61 5.79 -7.56
C TRP A 24 3.79 5.23 -8.37
N LEU A 25 3.72 3.97 -8.80
CA LEU A 25 4.72 3.41 -9.71
C LEU A 25 4.69 4.14 -11.06
N MET A 26 3.50 4.40 -11.61
CA MET A 26 3.34 5.19 -12.84
C MET A 26 3.90 6.62 -12.67
N SER A 27 3.65 7.25 -11.52
CA SER A 27 4.24 8.56 -11.21
C SER A 27 5.77 8.51 -11.27
N LEU A 28 6.40 7.52 -10.63
CA LEU A 28 7.85 7.37 -10.66
C LEU A 28 8.37 7.13 -12.09
N MET A 29 7.67 6.31 -12.88
CA MET A 29 8.04 6.08 -14.29
C MET A 29 8.00 7.38 -15.11
N CYS A 30 6.97 8.22 -14.90
CA CYS A 30 6.88 9.53 -15.53
C CYS A 30 8.01 10.47 -15.09
N ASP A 31 8.38 10.46 -13.81
CA ASP A 31 9.52 11.24 -13.30
C ASP A 31 10.84 10.83 -13.94
N VAL A 32 11.09 9.52 -14.07
CA VAL A 32 12.28 8.99 -14.72
C VAL A 32 12.30 9.33 -16.21
N ALA A 33 11.16 9.23 -16.90
CA ALA A 33 11.05 9.62 -18.31
C ALA A 33 11.37 11.12 -18.51
N HIS A 34 10.91 11.99 -17.61
CA HIS A 34 11.25 13.40 -17.64
C HIS A 34 12.75 13.64 -17.36
N ALA A 35 13.28 13.02 -16.30
CA ALA A 35 14.68 13.19 -15.86
C ALA A 35 15.70 12.67 -16.89
N THR A 36 15.34 11.68 -17.70
CA THR A 36 16.18 11.14 -18.78
C THR A 36 16.12 11.95 -20.08
N GLY A 37 15.44 13.10 -20.07
CA GLY A 37 15.42 14.05 -21.18
C GLY A 37 14.42 13.70 -22.28
N SER A 38 13.36 12.96 -21.97
CA SER A 38 12.30 12.71 -22.95
C SER A 38 11.68 14.03 -23.44
N PRO A 39 11.50 14.21 -24.76
CA PRO A 39 11.07 15.50 -25.34
C PRO A 39 9.60 15.84 -25.06
N ASN A 40 8.83 14.92 -24.48
CA ASN A 40 7.42 15.14 -24.19
C ASN A 40 7.25 15.96 -22.89
N SER A 41 6.68 17.15 -23.01
CA SER A 41 6.43 18.06 -21.89
C SER A 41 5.31 17.61 -20.95
N HIS A 42 4.56 16.54 -21.28
CA HIS A 42 3.46 16.04 -20.47
C HIS A 42 3.89 15.11 -19.31
N TRP A 43 5.13 14.62 -19.28
CA TRP A 43 5.59 13.71 -18.21
C TRP A 43 5.44 14.27 -16.79
N PRO A 44 5.83 15.52 -16.48
CA PRO A 44 5.66 16.07 -15.13
C PRO A 44 4.19 16.18 -14.72
N VAL A 45 3.32 16.51 -15.69
CA VAL A 45 1.87 16.63 -15.46
C VAL A 45 1.27 15.26 -15.15
N LEU A 46 1.63 14.23 -15.92
CA LEU A 46 1.19 12.85 -15.66
C LEU A 46 1.71 12.35 -14.31
N ALA A 47 2.96 12.62 -13.97
CA ALA A 47 3.53 12.26 -12.68
C ALA A 47 2.73 12.90 -11.53
N LEU A 48 2.43 14.20 -11.62
CA LEU A 48 1.67 14.92 -10.61
C LEU A 48 0.26 14.33 -10.40
N TYR A 49 -0.50 14.12 -11.48
CA TYR A 49 -1.87 13.63 -11.37
C TYR A 49 -1.95 12.17 -10.94
N THR A 50 -1.05 11.31 -11.43
CA THR A 50 -0.99 9.91 -10.99
C THR A 50 -0.58 9.81 -9.52
N MET A 51 0.35 10.66 -9.06
CA MET A 51 0.71 10.75 -7.64
C MET A 51 -0.49 11.17 -6.76
N ALA A 52 -1.19 12.24 -7.16
CA ALA A 52 -2.35 12.73 -6.44
C ALA A 52 -3.50 11.72 -6.40
N ALA A 53 -3.75 11.03 -7.53
CA ALA A 53 -4.72 9.96 -7.60
C ALA A 53 -4.34 8.77 -6.69
N GLY A 54 -3.06 8.40 -6.65
CA GLY A 54 -2.54 7.37 -5.76
C GLY A 54 -2.77 7.72 -4.29
N LEU A 55 -2.53 8.98 -3.92
CA LEU A 55 -2.78 9.49 -2.57
C LEU A 55 -4.28 9.43 -2.21
N ALA A 56 -5.16 9.86 -3.13
CA ALA A 56 -6.61 9.77 -2.92
C ALA A 56 -7.09 8.32 -2.74
N MET A 57 -6.57 7.40 -3.56
CA MET A 57 -6.89 5.97 -3.45
C MET A 57 -6.35 5.35 -2.14
N ALA A 58 -5.17 5.77 -1.68
CA ALA A 58 -4.63 5.30 -0.41
C ALA A 58 -5.53 5.66 0.78
N LEU A 59 -6.17 6.83 0.76
CA LEU A 59 -7.15 7.22 1.79
C LEU A 59 -8.41 6.33 1.75
N VAL A 60 -8.88 5.96 0.55
CA VAL A 60 -10.00 5.03 0.39
C VAL A 60 -9.65 3.64 0.93
N VAL A 61 -8.44 3.16 0.64
CA VAL A 61 -7.92 1.83 1.06
C VAL A 61 -7.68 1.75 2.58
N ALA A 62 -7.34 2.88 3.22
CA ALA A 62 -7.04 2.93 4.65
C ALA A 62 -8.22 2.49 5.52
N GLY A 63 -9.47 2.76 5.10
CA GLY A 63 -10.67 2.36 5.83
C GLY A 63 -10.80 0.84 5.99
N PRO A 64 -10.90 0.08 4.87
CA PRO A 64 -10.92 -1.39 4.92
C PRO A 64 -9.70 -1.99 5.62
N GLY A 65 -8.50 -1.45 5.40
CA GLY A 65 -7.28 -1.95 6.04
C GLY A 65 -7.29 -1.81 7.56
N LEU A 66 -7.85 -0.70 8.07
CA LEU A 66 -8.01 -0.51 9.51
C LEU A 66 -9.01 -1.51 10.10
N VAL A 67 -10.12 -1.77 9.42
CA VAL A 67 -11.12 -2.77 9.83
C VAL A 67 -10.51 -4.17 9.88
N ASP A 68 -9.77 -4.55 8.83
CA ASP A 68 -9.10 -5.85 8.74
C ASP A 68 -8.07 -6.02 9.86
N MET A 69 -7.30 -4.97 10.19
CA MET A 69 -6.34 -4.99 11.28
C MET A 69 -7.01 -5.12 12.66
N LEU A 70 -8.07 -4.35 12.93
CA LEU A 70 -8.76 -4.34 14.23
C LEU A 70 -9.46 -5.66 14.55
N LEU A 71 -9.88 -6.38 13.51
CA LEU A 71 -10.59 -7.66 13.63
C LEU A 71 -9.64 -8.87 13.53
N LEU A 72 -8.36 -8.63 13.25
CA LEU A 72 -7.33 -9.66 13.19
C LEU A 72 -7.13 -10.30 14.57
N LYS A 73 -7.29 -11.62 14.65
CA LYS A 73 -7.09 -12.40 15.88
C LYS A 73 -5.81 -13.22 15.77
N GLY A 74 -5.04 -13.29 16.86
CA GLY A 74 -3.86 -14.16 16.97
C GLY A 74 -2.50 -13.45 16.78
N GLY A 75 -1.46 -14.24 16.48
CA GLY A 75 -0.06 -13.80 16.52
C GLY A 75 0.39 -12.83 15.43
N LEU A 76 -0.46 -12.52 14.46
CA LEU A 76 -0.13 -11.66 13.31
C LEU A 76 -0.29 -10.16 13.59
N HIS A 77 -0.82 -9.79 14.75
CA HIS A 77 -1.14 -8.39 15.09
C HIS A 77 0.10 -7.47 15.07
N CYS A 78 1.28 -7.97 15.48
CA CYS A 78 2.52 -7.19 15.42
C CYS A 78 2.92 -6.88 13.97
N THR A 79 2.86 -7.88 13.09
CA THR A 79 3.14 -7.72 11.65
C THR A 79 2.15 -6.78 10.99
N ALA A 80 0.86 -6.87 11.34
CA ALA A 80 -0.18 -5.99 10.83
C ALA A 80 0.06 -4.52 11.25
N LEU A 81 0.48 -4.27 12.50
CA LEU A 81 0.86 -2.93 12.96
C LEU A 81 2.10 -2.37 12.23
N ILE A 82 3.12 -3.20 11.99
CA ILE A 82 4.31 -2.81 11.23
C ILE A 82 3.91 -2.46 9.78
N HIS A 83 3.10 -3.30 9.14
CA HIS A 83 2.59 -3.08 7.80
C HIS A 83 1.78 -1.76 7.71
N ALA A 84 0.83 -1.56 8.63
CA ALA A 84 0.04 -0.33 8.71
C ALA A 84 0.93 0.92 8.93
N GLY A 85 1.94 0.82 9.80
CA GLY A 85 2.90 1.90 10.05
C GLY A 85 3.73 2.26 8.82
N ILE A 86 4.20 1.26 8.06
CA ILE A 86 4.93 1.48 6.79
C ILE A 86 4.02 2.18 5.78
N ASN A 87 2.78 1.72 5.60
CA ASN A 87 1.86 2.35 4.64
C ASN A 87 1.51 3.79 5.03
N LEU A 88 1.33 4.07 6.33
CA LEU A 88 1.12 5.44 6.81
C LEU A 88 2.33 6.34 6.52
N MET A 89 3.55 5.83 6.71
CA MET A 89 4.78 6.53 6.34
C MET A 89 4.85 6.81 4.84
N VAL A 90 4.49 5.83 4.01
CA VAL A 90 4.44 6.01 2.55
C VAL A 90 3.43 7.09 2.16
N VAL A 91 2.22 7.08 2.74
CA VAL A 91 1.21 8.13 2.50
C VAL A 91 1.75 9.51 2.88
N ALA A 92 2.39 9.63 4.03
CA ALA A 92 3.01 10.89 4.47
C ALA A 92 4.14 11.34 3.52
N LEU A 93 4.98 10.41 3.06
CA LEU A 93 6.03 10.66 2.07
C LEU A 93 5.46 11.20 0.76
N TYR A 94 4.42 10.57 0.22
CA TYR A 94 3.79 11.01 -1.02
C TYR A 94 3.02 12.32 -0.85
N PHE A 95 2.43 12.57 0.32
CA PHE A 95 1.83 13.87 0.63
C PHE A 95 2.89 14.99 0.62
N VAL A 96 4.03 14.78 1.29
CA VAL A 96 5.14 15.76 1.29
C VAL A 96 5.71 15.93 -0.11
N ASN A 97 5.89 14.84 -0.87
CA ASN A 97 6.36 14.88 -2.25
C ASN A 97 5.42 15.71 -3.13
N LEU A 98 4.10 15.46 -3.05
CA LEU A 98 3.10 16.22 -3.78
C LEU A 98 3.11 17.69 -3.41
N TRP A 99 3.22 18.01 -2.11
CA TRP A 99 3.35 19.38 -1.62
C TRP A 99 4.57 20.10 -2.20
N LEU A 100 5.74 19.45 -2.17
CA LEU A 100 6.98 19.99 -2.74
C LEU A 100 6.85 20.27 -4.24
N ARG A 101 6.15 19.41 -4.99
CA ARG A 101 5.90 19.58 -6.43
C ARG A 101 4.94 20.71 -6.76
N THR A 102 4.06 21.10 -5.84
CA THR A 102 3.15 22.24 -6.04
C THR A 102 3.82 23.60 -5.79
N GLY A 103 5.01 23.62 -5.20
CA GLY A 103 5.87 24.80 -5.09
C GLY A 103 7.15 24.65 -5.92
N ASP A 104 8.22 25.32 -5.47
CA ASP A 104 9.55 25.27 -6.10
C ASP A 104 10.45 24.19 -5.46
N GLY A 105 9.88 23.03 -5.13
CA GLY A 105 10.62 21.93 -4.52
C GLY A 105 11.74 21.39 -5.40
N ASP A 106 12.85 20.99 -4.79
CA ASP A 106 14.00 20.44 -5.53
C ASP A 106 13.59 19.16 -6.31
N PRO A 107 13.82 19.11 -7.64
CA PRO A 107 13.47 17.94 -8.46
C PRO A 107 14.19 16.66 -8.02
N GLY A 108 15.44 16.77 -7.56
CA GLY A 108 16.21 15.62 -7.06
C GLY A 108 15.59 15.02 -5.79
N LEU A 109 15.17 15.88 -4.86
CA LEU A 109 14.49 15.47 -3.64
C LEU A 109 13.13 14.81 -3.94
N THR A 110 12.30 15.41 -4.81
CA THR A 110 10.98 14.83 -5.15
C THR A 110 11.11 13.47 -5.85
N LEU A 111 12.13 13.26 -6.68
CA LEU A 111 12.44 11.96 -7.27
C LEU A 111 12.93 10.96 -6.22
N LEU A 112 13.82 11.38 -5.31
CA LEU A 112 14.30 10.53 -4.21
C LEU A 112 13.14 10.06 -3.31
N LEU A 113 12.21 10.95 -2.97
CA LEU A 113 11.03 10.60 -2.18
C LEU A 113 10.14 9.59 -2.91
N SER A 114 9.95 9.71 -4.23
CA SER A 114 9.20 8.74 -5.04
C SER A 114 9.87 7.36 -4.98
N VAL A 115 11.20 7.29 -5.18
CA VAL A 115 11.96 6.03 -5.13
C VAL A 115 11.87 5.39 -3.74
N LEU A 116 12.07 6.16 -2.67
CA LEU A 116 11.96 5.67 -1.29
C LEU A 116 10.54 5.18 -0.99
N GLY A 117 9.52 5.90 -1.45
CA GLY A 117 8.12 5.49 -1.30
C GLY A 117 7.83 4.14 -1.96
N ILE A 118 8.29 3.92 -3.21
CA ILE A 118 8.15 2.63 -3.89
C ILE A 118 8.93 1.52 -3.16
N ALA A 119 10.15 1.78 -2.71
CA ALA A 119 10.94 0.79 -1.98
C ALA A 119 10.22 0.33 -0.69
N LEU A 120 9.64 1.27 0.06
CA LEU A 120 8.85 0.97 1.25
C LEU A 120 7.56 0.19 0.93
N LEU A 121 6.89 0.50 -0.18
CA LEU A 121 5.71 -0.25 -0.63
C LEU A 121 6.05 -1.70 -0.99
N LEU A 122 7.21 -1.97 -1.59
CA LEU A 122 7.65 -3.34 -1.87
C LEU A 122 7.86 -4.13 -0.57
N VAL A 123 8.46 -3.51 0.45
CA VAL A 123 8.59 -4.11 1.79
C VAL A 123 7.22 -4.34 2.41
N SER A 124 6.31 -3.36 2.30
CA SER A 124 4.94 -3.46 2.80
C SER A 124 4.17 -4.61 2.15
N GLY A 125 4.23 -4.73 0.83
CA GLY A 125 3.58 -5.81 0.07
C GLY A 125 4.15 -7.19 0.38
N TRP A 126 5.46 -7.29 0.67
CA TRP A 126 6.05 -8.55 1.14
C TRP A 126 5.54 -8.95 2.53
N LEU A 127 5.33 -8.00 3.43
CA LEU A 127 4.72 -8.27 4.75
C LEU A 127 3.26 -8.73 4.61
N ASP A 128 2.51 -8.15 3.68
CA ASP A 128 1.14 -8.57 3.37
C ASP A 128 1.08 -10.02 2.89
N GLY A 129 1.93 -10.38 1.92
CA GLY A 129 2.03 -11.76 1.43
C GLY A 129 2.39 -12.77 2.54
N LYS A 130 3.28 -12.39 3.46
CA LYS A 130 3.62 -13.24 4.62
C LYS A 130 2.45 -13.48 5.56
N MET A 131 1.60 -12.48 5.76
CA MET A 131 0.39 -12.65 6.57
C MET A 131 -0.58 -13.59 5.85
N ALA A 132 -0.67 -13.49 4.52
CA ALA A 132 -1.52 -14.35 3.70
C ALA A 132 -1.15 -15.83 3.70
N ASP A 133 0.14 -16.15 3.85
CA ASP A 133 0.67 -17.52 3.84
C ASP A 133 0.52 -18.27 5.17
N VAL A 134 0.11 -17.61 6.26
CA VAL A 134 0.02 -18.26 7.58
C VAL A 134 -1.20 -19.20 7.62
N PRO A 135 -1.01 -20.53 7.82
CA PRO A 135 -2.11 -21.48 7.86
C PRO A 135 -3.07 -21.19 9.02
N GLU A 136 -4.37 -21.29 8.75
CA GLU A 136 -5.38 -21.18 9.79
C GLU A 136 -5.20 -22.33 10.80
N PRO A 137 -5.27 -22.08 12.12
CA PRO A 137 -5.17 -23.15 13.10
C PRO A 137 -6.26 -24.19 12.83
N ALA A 138 -5.87 -25.48 12.84
CA ALA A 138 -6.80 -26.58 12.61
C ALA A 138 -8.04 -26.42 13.49
N PRO A 139 -9.26 -26.64 12.96
CA PRO A 139 -10.47 -26.51 13.73
C PRO A 139 -10.35 -27.37 14.99
N VAL A 140 -10.62 -26.77 16.14
CA VAL A 140 -10.63 -27.49 17.42
C VAL A 140 -11.66 -28.60 17.28
N ASP A 141 -11.19 -29.85 17.27
CA ASP A 141 -12.03 -31.04 17.25
C ASP A 141 -12.85 -31.08 18.54
N LYS A 142 -14.07 -30.52 18.47
CA LYS A 142 -15.01 -30.47 19.59
C LYS A 142 -15.50 -31.87 19.99
N GLU A 143 -15.33 -32.89 19.13
CA GLU A 143 -15.70 -34.27 19.44
C GLU A 143 -14.59 -35.06 20.11
N ARG A 144 -13.37 -34.52 20.24
CA ARG A 144 -12.25 -35.19 20.91
C ARG A 144 -12.58 -35.59 22.35
N HIS A 145 -13.47 -34.84 23.01
CA HIS A 145 -13.94 -35.12 24.36
C HIS A 145 -15.03 -36.21 24.43
N LEU A 146 -15.68 -36.51 23.30
CA LEU A 146 -16.76 -37.52 23.22
C LEU A 146 -16.24 -38.91 22.86
N ARG A 147 -14.96 -39.04 22.48
CA ARG A 147 -14.32 -40.30 22.07
C ARG A 147 -13.32 -40.86 23.10
N ALA A 148 -13.27 -40.29 24.31
CA ALA A 148 -12.43 -40.72 25.42
C ALA A 148 -13.27 -41.38 26.51
#